data_AF-A0ABD2MTQ6-F1
#
_entry.id   AF-A0ABD2MTQ6-F1
#
_cell.length_a   1.000
_cell.length_b   1.000
_cell.length_c   1.000
_cell.angle_alpha   90.00
_cell.angle_beta   90.00
_cell.angle_gamma   90.00
#
_symmetry.space_group_name_H-M   'P 1'
#
loop_
_entity.id
_entity.type
_entity.pdbx_description
1 polymer ?
#
loop_
_entity_poly.entity_id
_entity_poly.type
_entity_poly.pdbx_seq_one_letter_code
_entity_poly.pdbx_strand_id
1 'polypeptide(L)'
;NRKNCSDVSVLNKVDTRSDHRVVRVCFRFDIKQERKKLIRKPRFLTIDQLGARNSEYQAEIARRSQPEETLIRMDIEQLNQQMKSSIVAATKKRCSEIRTKRGLEKGTEDHRTLNKRVKKAIRRDLRSHKTRMIQETIERNANMRVLRSKLSNEKAKLTNMKNKQ
;
A
#
# COMPACT_ATOMS: atom_id res chain seq x y z
N ASN A 1 -22.43 -15.35 8.08
CA ASN A 1 -22.56 -14.64 6.77
C ASN A 1 -23.88 -14.92 6.02
N ARG A 2 -25.02 -15.11 6.69
CA ARG A 2 -26.27 -15.58 6.06
C ARG A 2 -27.50 -14.65 6.21
N LYS A 3 -27.32 -13.38 6.62
CA LYS A 3 -28.45 -12.50 7.00
C LYS A 3 -28.92 -11.47 5.97
N ASN A 4 -28.13 -11.17 4.93
CA ASN A 4 -28.43 -10.03 4.04
C ASN A 4 -28.86 -10.44 2.61
N CYS A 5 -28.75 -11.72 2.26
CA CYS A 5 -29.15 -12.26 0.96
C CYS A 5 -30.44 -13.03 1.16
N SER A 6 -31.55 -12.55 0.58
CA SER A 6 -32.90 -13.03 0.91
C SER A 6 -33.67 -13.63 -0.27
N ASP A 7 -33.15 -13.54 -1.50
CA ASP A 7 -33.73 -14.21 -2.65
C ASP A 7 -32.63 -14.48 -3.68
N VAL A 8 -32.46 -15.74 -4.09
CA VAL A 8 -31.56 -16.16 -5.17
C VAL A 8 -32.39 -16.98 -6.14
N SER A 9 -32.53 -16.49 -7.37
CA SER A 9 -33.32 -17.16 -8.40
C SER A 9 -32.58 -17.16 -9.73
N VAL A 10 -32.68 -18.28 -10.46
CA VAL A 10 -32.11 -18.40 -11.82
C VAL A 10 -33.19 -17.98 -12.82
N LEU A 11 -32.88 -17.01 -13.67
CA LEU A 11 -33.78 -16.55 -14.72
C LEU A 11 -33.63 -17.45 -15.94
N ASN A 12 -34.64 -18.29 -16.19
CA ASN A 12 -34.58 -19.36 -17.20
C ASN A 12 -34.80 -18.87 -18.64
N LYS A 13 -35.32 -17.67 -18.87
CA LYS A 13 -35.64 -17.13 -20.20
C LYS A 13 -35.03 -15.74 -20.38
N VAL A 14 -33.70 -15.67 -20.43
CA VAL A 14 -32.98 -14.45 -20.83
C VAL A 14 -32.09 -14.83 -22.00
N ASP A 15 -32.27 -14.17 -23.13
CA ASP A 15 -31.39 -14.35 -24.28
C ASP A 15 -30.11 -13.54 -24.05
N THR A 16 -29.14 -14.15 -23.37
CA THR A 16 -27.85 -13.53 -23.04
C THR A 16 -26.84 -13.66 -24.17
N ARG A 17 -27.17 -14.34 -25.29
CA ARG A 17 -26.20 -14.76 -26.32
C ARG A 17 -24.91 -15.35 -25.72
N SER A 18 -25.03 -15.95 -24.54
CA SER A 18 -23.95 -16.46 -23.70
C SER A 18 -24.44 -17.74 -23.07
N ASP A 19 -23.56 -18.75 -22.98
CA ASP A 19 -23.91 -20.07 -22.44
C ASP A 19 -24.14 -20.06 -20.91
N HIS A 20 -24.01 -18.89 -20.26
CA HIS A 20 -24.23 -18.71 -18.84
C HIS A 20 -25.68 -18.31 -18.51
N ARG A 21 -26.24 -18.93 -17.47
CA ARG A 21 -27.57 -18.59 -16.93
C ARG A 21 -27.51 -17.31 -16.09
N VAL A 22 -28.49 -16.44 -16.24
CA VAL A 22 -28.61 -15.23 -15.41
C VAL A 22 -29.15 -15.60 -14.04
N VAL A 23 -28.46 -15.14 -12.99
CA VAL A 23 -28.91 -15.31 -11.60
C VAL A 23 -29.31 -13.97 -11.03
N ARG A 24 -30.53 -13.87 -10.53
CA ARG A 24 -31.03 -12.73 -9.77
C ARG A 24 -30.77 -12.97 -8.29
N VAL A 25 -30.13 -12.00 -7.64
CA VAL A 25 -29.93 -12.01 -6.19
C VAL A 25 -30.49 -10.73 -5.58
N CYS A 26 -31.31 -10.86 -4.54
CA CYS A 26 -31.85 -9.73 -3.78
C CYS A 26 -31.10 -9.58 -2.45
N PHE A 27 -30.38 -8.46 -2.34
CA PHE A 27 -29.76 -8.03 -1.10
C PHE A 27 -30.64 -7.00 -0.41
N ARG A 28 -30.91 -7.19 0.88
CA ARG A 28 -31.57 -6.18 1.71
C ARG A 28 -30.57 -5.60 2.69
N PHE A 29 -30.31 -4.30 2.55
CA PHE A 29 -29.47 -3.55 3.47
C PHE A 29 -30.34 -2.56 4.24
N ASP A 30 -30.32 -2.63 5.57
CA ASP A 30 -30.90 -1.56 6.39
C ASP A 30 -29.90 -0.40 6.48
N ILE A 31 -29.97 0.48 5.48
CA ILE A 31 -29.10 1.65 5.37
C ILE A 31 -29.31 2.60 6.57
N LYS A 32 -30.52 2.66 7.15
CA LYS A 32 -30.81 3.52 8.31
C LYS A 32 -30.08 2.99 9.54
N GLN A 33 -30.08 1.68 9.77
CA GLN A 33 -29.34 1.06 10.87
C GLN A 33 -27.82 1.19 10.69
N GLU A 34 -27.30 0.98 9.47
CA GLU A 34 -25.87 1.15 9.17
C GLU A 34 -25.42 2.60 9.38
N ARG A 35 -26.19 3.59 8.92
CA ARG A 35 -25.90 5.01 9.21
C ARG A 35 -25.94 5.33 10.71
N LYS A 36 -26.88 4.75 11.47
CA LYS A 36 -26.92 4.92 12.92
C LYS A 36 -25.67 4.37 13.62
N LYS A 37 -25.06 3.30 13.11
CA LYS A 37 -23.79 2.78 13.66
C LYS A 37 -22.63 3.75 13.43
N LEU A 38 -22.62 4.45 12.29
CA LEU A 38 -21.58 5.43 11.95
C LEU A 38 -21.70 6.74 12.76
N ILE A 39 -22.92 7.13 13.13
CA ILE A 39 -23.19 8.37 13.89
C ILE A 39 -23.04 8.16 15.40
N ARG A 40 -23.29 6.95 15.91
CA ARG A 40 -23.13 6.65 17.33
C ARG A 40 -21.65 6.71 17.69
N LYS A 41 -21.28 7.70 18.51
CA LYS A 41 -19.99 7.69 19.21
C LYS A 41 -19.86 6.36 19.98
N PRO A 42 -18.68 5.73 20.00
CA PRO A 42 -18.46 4.57 20.85
C PRO A 42 -18.89 4.96 22.27
N ARG A 43 -19.69 4.10 22.91
CA ARG A 43 -20.12 4.33 24.30
C ARG A 43 -18.87 4.17 25.16
N PHE A 44 -18.20 5.28 25.45
CA PHE A 44 -17.23 5.32 26.52
C PHE A 44 -17.98 5.08 27.83
N LEU A 45 -17.37 4.30 28.72
CA LEU A 45 -17.87 4.12 30.07
C LEU A 45 -17.87 5.50 30.77
N THR A 46 -18.94 5.82 31.50
CA THR A 46 -18.98 7.01 32.35
C THR A 46 -17.90 6.93 33.42
N ILE A 47 -17.43 8.07 33.95
CA ILE A 47 -16.38 8.12 35.00
C ILE A 47 -16.74 7.20 36.18
N ASP A 48 -18.00 7.18 36.61
CA ASP A 48 -18.47 6.30 37.70
C ASP A 48 -18.36 4.81 37.35
N GLN A 49 -18.61 4.46 36.09
CA GLN A 49 -18.48 3.09 35.59
C GLN A 49 -17.01 2.67 35.46
N LEU A 50 -16.11 3.63 35.17
CA LEU A 50 -14.66 3.40 35.22
C LEU A 50 -14.18 3.21 36.65
N GLY A 51 -14.68 4.01 37.60
CA GLY A 51 -14.40 3.86 39.03
C GLY A 51 -14.84 2.50 39.56
N ALA A 52 -16.05 2.06 39.22
CA ALA A 52 -16.57 0.74 39.62
C ALA A 52 -15.75 -0.44 39.10
N ARG A 53 -15.10 -0.30 37.92
CA ARG A 53 -14.24 -1.31 37.31
C ARG A 53 -12.76 -1.13 37.63
N ASN A 54 -12.40 -0.17 38.48
CA ASN A 54 -11.01 0.11 38.80
C ASN A 54 -10.34 -1.12 39.43
N SER A 55 -11.03 -1.85 40.31
CA SER A 55 -10.50 -3.08 40.92
C SER A 55 -10.18 -4.16 39.89
N GLU A 56 -11.10 -4.45 38.98
CA GLU A 56 -10.90 -5.40 37.87
C GLU A 56 -9.75 -4.97 36.97
N TYR A 57 -9.67 -3.67 36.66
CA TYR A 57 -8.59 -3.10 35.88
C TYR A 57 -7.23 -3.29 36.58
N GLN A 58 -7.12 -2.95 37.87
CA GLN A 58 -5.89 -3.14 38.63
C GLN A 58 -5.49 -4.62 38.71
N ALA A 59 -6.45 -5.53 38.88
CA ALA A 59 -6.19 -6.97 38.86
C ALA A 59 -5.66 -7.45 37.49
N GLU A 60 -6.22 -6.95 36.39
CA GLU A 60 -5.74 -7.26 35.04
C GLU A 60 -4.36 -6.67 34.75
N ILE A 61 -4.07 -5.45 35.24
CA ILE A 61 -2.74 -4.86 35.16
C ILE A 61 -1.73 -5.70 35.96
N ALA A 62 -2.07 -6.09 37.19
CA ALA A 62 -1.22 -6.95 38.01
C ALA A 62 -0.93 -8.28 37.27
N ARG A 63 -1.97 -8.92 36.73
CA ARG A 63 -1.86 -10.16 35.93
C ARG A 63 -0.93 -10.00 34.73
N ARG A 64 -0.99 -8.87 34.01
CA ARG A 64 -0.14 -8.61 32.82
C ARG A 64 1.28 -8.19 33.17
N SER A 65 1.47 -7.58 34.34
CA SER A 65 2.78 -7.12 34.81
C SER A 65 3.66 -8.27 35.30
N GLN A 66 3.04 -9.37 35.72
CA GLN A 66 3.76 -10.58 36.10
C GLN A 66 4.19 -11.35 34.85
N PRO A 67 5.46 -11.80 34.78
CA PRO A 67 5.88 -12.70 33.73
C PRO A 67 5.09 -14.01 33.83
N GLU A 68 4.73 -14.55 32.67
CA GLU A 68 3.99 -15.81 32.59
C GLU A 68 4.79 -16.92 33.30
N GLU A 69 4.13 -17.75 34.11
CA GLU A 69 4.81 -18.78 34.91
C GLU A 69 5.69 -19.71 34.08
N THR A 70 5.32 -19.92 32.82
CA THR A 70 6.07 -20.68 31.82
C THR A 70 7.42 -20.04 31.49
N LEU A 71 7.49 -18.71 31.44
CA LEU A 71 8.72 -17.95 31.13
C LEU A 71 9.65 -17.88 32.34
N ILE A 72 9.12 -17.89 33.56
CA ILE A 72 9.92 -17.87 34.81
C ILE A 72 10.75 -19.14 34.96
N ARG A 73 10.22 -20.28 34.51
CA ARG A 73 10.86 -21.61 34.65
C ARG A 73 11.91 -21.90 33.58
N MET A 74 12.04 -21.05 32.56
CA MET A 74 12.94 -21.28 31.44
C MET A 74 14.33 -20.75 31.74
N ASP A 75 15.34 -21.47 31.24
CA ASP A 75 16.71 -20.98 31.22
C ASP A 75 16.87 -19.83 30.21
N ILE A 76 17.91 -19.01 30.40
CA ILE A 76 18.25 -17.85 29.57
C ILE A 76 18.34 -18.25 28.09
N GLU A 77 18.93 -19.41 27.78
CA GLU A 77 19.07 -19.86 26.39
C GLU A 77 17.72 -20.24 25.77
N GLN A 78 16.84 -20.88 26.56
CA GLN A 78 15.49 -21.23 26.13
C GLN A 78 14.62 -19.97 25.91
N LEU A 79 14.76 -18.97 26.79
CA LEU A 79 14.11 -17.67 26.64
C LEU A 79 14.58 -16.96 25.36
N ASN A 80 15.88 -16.95 25.10
CA ASN A 80 16.43 -16.37 23.87
C ASN A 80 15.90 -17.07 22.62
N GLN A 81 15.77 -18.39 22.65
CA GLN A 81 15.23 -19.17 21.53
C GLN A 81 13.75 -18.88 21.31
N GLN A 82 12.95 -18.79 22.37
CA GLN A 82 11.53 -18.44 22.27
C GLN A 82 11.30 -16.99 21.82
N MET A 83 12.17 -16.07 22.24
CA MET A 83 12.12 -14.68 21.79
C MET A 83 12.39 -14.60 20.29
N LYS A 84 13.44 -15.28 19.80
CA LYS A 84 13.76 -15.37 18.38
C LYS A 84 12.60 -15.98 17.58
N SER A 85 12.03 -17.09 18.04
CA SER A 85 10.92 -17.75 17.33
C SER A 85 9.66 -16.88 17.28
N SER A 86 9.33 -16.20 18.38
CA SER A 86 8.19 -15.29 18.48
C SER A 86 8.34 -14.09 17.56
N ILE A 87 9.53 -13.48 17.53
CA ILE A 87 9.83 -12.37 16.61
C ILE A 87 9.68 -12.84 15.17
N VAL A 88 10.26 -13.98 14.80
CA VAL A 88 10.16 -14.51 13.43
C VAL A 88 8.70 -14.79 13.06
N ALA A 89 7.92 -15.40 13.95
CA ALA A 89 6.50 -15.68 13.73
C ALA A 89 5.68 -14.40 13.53
N ALA A 90 5.86 -13.41 14.41
CA ALA A 90 5.19 -12.12 14.32
C ALA A 90 5.56 -11.37 13.03
N THR A 91 6.85 -11.36 12.68
CA THR A 91 7.35 -10.71 11.46
C THR A 91 6.81 -11.38 10.21
N LYS A 92 6.78 -12.72 10.17
CA LYS A 92 6.23 -13.49 9.05
C LYS A 92 4.74 -13.19 8.84
N LYS A 93 3.96 -13.13 9.92
CA LYS A 93 2.53 -12.76 9.88
C LYS A 93 2.34 -11.33 9.37
N ARG A 94 3.14 -10.38 9.83
CA ARG A 94 3.04 -8.99 9.38
C ARG A 94 3.42 -8.84 7.91
N CYS A 95 4.47 -9.51 7.47
CA CYS A 95 4.91 -9.49 6.07
C CYS A 95 3.87 -10.14 5.14
N SER A 96 3.20 -11.22 5.56
CA SER A 96 2.13 -11.83 4.75
C SER A 96 0.92 -10.90 4.62
N GLU A 97 0.50 -10.22 5.70
CA GLU A 97 -0.56 -9.20 5.68
C GLU A 97 -0.22 -8.02 4.75
N ILE A 98 1.04 -7.57 4.74
CA ILE A 98 1.48 -6.49 3.84
C ILE A 98 1.48 -6.97 2.39
N ARG A 99 1.91 -8.21 2.12
CA ARG A 99 1.90 -8.77 0.76
C ARG A 99 0.49 -8.95 0.23
N THR A 100 -0.47 -9.40 1.05
CA THR A 100 -1.86 -9.53 0.63
C THR A 100 -2.47 -8.17 0.31
N LYS A 101 -2.24 -7.15 1.15
CA LYS A 101 -2.69 -5.77 0.88
C LYS A 101 -2.08 -5.20 -0.40
N ARG A 102 -0.77 -5.36 -0.62
CA ARG A 102 -0.10 -4.91 -1.85
C ARG A 102 -0.50 -5.72 -3.09
N GLY A 103 -0.90 -6.98 -2.93
CA GLY A 103 -1.38 -7.85 -4.01
C GLY A 103 -2.79 -7.48 -4.46
N LEU A 104 -3.68 -7.18 -3.51
CA LEU A 104 -5.08 -6.79 -3.76
C LEU A 104 -5.16 -5.50 -4.59
N GLU A 105 -4.29 -4.51 -4.34
CA GLU A 105 -4.29 -3.26 -5.10
C GLU A 105 -3.66 -3.36 -6.49
N LYS A 106 -2.71 -4.28 -6.70
CA LYS A 106 -1.99 -4.39 -7.99
C LYS A 106 -2.84 -4.99 -9.11
N GLY A 107 -3.91 -5.70 -8.77
CA GLY A 107 -4.78 -6.40 -9.72
C GLY A 107 -5.99 -5.60 -10.19
N THR A 108 -6.27 -4.43 -9.61
CA THR A 108 -7.43 -3.62 -10.01
C THR A 108 -7.20 -2.93 -11.35
N GLU A 109 -8.23 -2.83 -12.17
CA GLU A 109 -8.14 -2.14 -13.47
C GLU A 109 -7.77 -0.65 -13.27
N ASP A 110 -8.22 -0.04 -12.17
CA ASP A 110 -7.86 1.33 -11.78
C ASP A 110 -6.36 1.50 -11.53
N HIS A 111 -5.72 0.56 -10.82
CA HIS A 111 -4.28 0.62 -10.60
C HIS A 111 -3.49 0.42 -11.90
N ARG A 112 -4.00 -0.42 -12.81
CA ARG A 112 -3.39 -0.67 -14.13
C ARG A 112 -3.52 0.56 -15.04
N THR A 113 -4.68 1.19 -15.10
CA THR A 113 -4.92 2.40 -15.90
C THR A 113 -4.11 3.59 -15.37
N LEU A 114 -4.07 3.78 -14.05
CA LEU A 114 -3.24 4.79 -13.41
C LEU A 114 -1.76 4.60 -13.73
N ASN A 115 -1.24 3.38 -13.60
CA ASN A 115 0.16 3.08 -13.95
C ASN A 115 0.47 3.36 -15.43
N LYS A 116 -0.44 3.01 -16.35
CA LYS A 116 -0.29 3.34 -17.77
C LYS A 116 -0.23 4.87 -17.96
N ARG A 117 -1.08 5.63 -17.26
CA ARG A 117 -1.11 7.10 -17.32
C ARG A 117 0.19 7.72 -16.82
N VAL A 118 0.67 7.28 -15.66
CA VAL A 118 1.94 7.74 -15.06
C VAL A 118 3.11 7.45 -16.00
N LYS A 119 3.24 6.22 -16.49
CA LYS A 119 4.31 5.86 -17.45
C LYS A 119 4.26 6.71 -18.73
N LYS A 120 3.05 6.97 -19.26
CA LYS A 120 2.88 7.84 -20.43
C LYS A 120 3.23 9.30 -20.13
N ALA A 121 2.94 9.80 -18.93
CA ALA A 121 3.31 11.15 -18.51
C ALA A 121 4.84 11.29 -18.43
N ILE A 122 5.51 10.38 -17.72
CA ILE A 122 6.98 10.36 -17.61
C ILE A 122 7.65 10.32 -18.99
N ARG A 123 7.18 9.45 -19.89
CA ARG A 123 7.72 9.37 -21.26
C ARG A 123 7.49 10.63 -22.09
N ARG A 124 6.37 11.34 -21.89
CA ARG A 124 6.11 12.62 -22.57
C ARG A 124 7.06 13.70 -22.04
N ASP A 125 7.20 13.77 -20.73
CA ASP A 125 8.05 14.76 -20.07
C ASP A 125 9.52 14.59 -20.45
N LEU A 126 10.04 13.36 -20.39
CA LEU A 126 11.40 13.04 -20.86
C LEU A 126 11.62 13.39 -22.33
N ARG A 127 10.62 13.16 -23.20
CA ARG A 127 10.72 13.53 -24.61
C ARG A 127 10.74 15.04 -24.78
N SER A 128 9.83 15.75 -24.13
CA SER A 128 9.77 17.22 -24.15
C SER A 128 11.08 17.83 -23.67
N HIS A 129 11.62 17.33 -22.57
CA HIS A 129 12.90 17.76 -22.03
C HIS A 129 14.05 17.55 -23.02
N LYS A 130 14.16 16.35 -23.62
CA LYS A 130 15.19 16.05 -24.63
C LYS A 130 15.05 16.93 -25.88
N THR A 131 13.83 17.13 -26.38
CA THR A 131 13.56 18.02 -27.52
C THR A 131 13.98 19.45 -27.20
N ARG A 132 13.64 19.97 -26.01
CA ARG A 132 14.07 21.29 -25.56
C ARG A 132 15.60 21.40 -25.49
N MET A 133 16.27 20.42 -24.90
CA MET A 133 17.74 20.40 -24.82
C MET A 133 18.40 20.42 -26.20
N ILE A 134 17.85 19.68 -27.17
CA ILE A 134 18.34 19.70 -28.56
C ILE A 134 18.14 21.09 -29.16
N GLN A 135 16.94 21.66 -29.03
CA GLN A 135 16.62 22.98 -29.57
C GLN A 135 17.52 24.07 -29.01
N GLU A 136 17.67 24.12 -27.68
CA GLU A 136 18.56 25.07 -27.02
C GLU A 136 20.03 24.89 -27.46
N THR A 137 20.45 23.64 -27.71
CA THR A 137 21.82 23.36 -28.20
C THR A 137 22.01 23.86 -29.62
N ILE A 138 21.00 23.71 -30.49
CA ILE A 138 21.02 24.25 -31.85
C ILE A 138 21.09 25.78 -31.79
N GLU A 139 20.24 26.43 -31.00
CA GLU A 139 20.19 27.89 -30.87
C GLU A 139 21.50 28.47 -30.33
N ARG A 140 22.07 27.88 -29.27
CA ARG A 140 23.36 28.30 -28.69
C ARG A 140 24.55 28.12 -29.64
N ASN A 141 24.39 27.35 -30.71
CA ASN A 141 25.42 27.04 -31.69
C ASN A 141 25.01 27.48 -33.11
N ALA A 142 23.95 28.29 -33.26
CA ALA A 142 23.48 28.78 -34.55
C ALA A 142 24.56 29.58 -35.30
N ASN A 143 25.46 30.24 -34.55
CA ASN A 143 26.63 30.89 -35.12
C ASN A 143 27.80 29.91 -35.25
N MET A 144 28.20 29.61 -36.50
CA MET A 144 29.28 28.69 -36.83
C MET A 144 30.64 29.07 -36.24
N ARG A 145 30.91 30.36 -36.03
CA ARG A 145 32.15 30.83 -35.36
C ARG A 145 32.15 30.41 -33.89
N VAL A 146 31.02 30.58 -33.20
CA VAL A 146 30.84 30.19 -31.79
C VAL A 146 30.93 28.68 -31.63
N LEU A 147 30.29 27.93 -32.52
CA LEU A 147 30.36 26.46 -32.54
C LEU A 147 31.80 25.98 -32.68
N ARG A 148 32.53 26.45 -33.70
CA ARG A 148 33.93 26.04 -33.94
C ARG A 148 34.84 26.37 -32.76
N SER A 149 34.68 27.54 -32.15
CA SER A 149 35.44 27.95 -30.96
C SER A 149 35.16 27.04 -29.76
N LYS A 150 33.88 26.77 -29.45
CA LYS A 150 33.51 25.85 -28.36
C LYS A 150 34.06 24.44 -28.58
N LEU A 151 33.93 23.92 -29.80
CA LEU A 151 34.38 22.57 -30.15
C LEU A 151 35.91 22.43 -30.04
N SER A 152 36.67 23.48 -30.37
CA SER A 152 38.12 23.55 -30.15
C SER A 152 38.47 23.50 -28.66
N ASN A 153 37.78 24.29 -27.85
CA ASN A 153 38.01 24.35 -26.39
C ASN A 153 37.64 23.03 -25.70
N GLU A 154 36.54 22.39 -26.11
CA GLU A 154 36.13 21.10 -25.57
C GLU A 154 37.07 19.96 -25.98
N LYS A 155 37.55 19.96 -27.22
CA LYS A 155 38.60 19.02 -27.67
C LYS A 155 39.87 19.15 -26.83
N ALA A 156 40.32 20.38 -26.56
CA ALA A 156 41.48 20.63 -25.71
C ALA A 156 41.27 20.13 -24.27
N LYS A 157 40.07 20.28 -23.70
CA LYS A 157 39.73 19.72 -22.39
C LYS A 157 39.75 18.19 -22.40
N LEU A 158 39.18 17.56 -23.43
CA LEU A 158 39.17 16.10 -23.57
C LEU A 158 40.57 15.50 -23.73
N THR A 159 41.45 16.13 -24.50
CA THR A 159 42.86 15.71 -24.62
C THR A 159 43.60 15.87 -23.29
N ASN A 160 43.35 16.95 -22.55
CA ASN A 160 43.97 17.17 -21.24
C ASN A 160 43.48 16.17 -20.17
N MET A 161 42.25 15.67 -20.27
CA MET A 161 41.75 14.61 -19.39
C MET A 161 42.35 13.23 -19.75
N LYS A 162 42.55 12.94 -21.04
CA LYS A 162 43.20 11.70 -21.49
C LYS A 162 44.66 11.60 -21.08
N ASN A 163 45.38 12.72 -21.04
CA ASN A 163 46.79 12.76 -20.67
C ASN A 163 47.02 12.80 -19.14
N LYS A 164 45.96 12.76 -18.33
CA LYS A 164 45.98 12.76 -16.86
C LYS A 164 45.67 11.39 -16.24
N GLN A 165 45.49 10.35 -17.05
CA GLN A 165 45.53 8.94 -16.66
C GLN A 165 46.89 8.37 -17.03
#